data_AF-A0A177F4A6-F1
#
_entry.id   AF-A0A177F4A6-F1
#
_cell.length_a   1.000
_cell.length_b   1.000
_cell.length_c   1.000
_cell.angle_alpha   90.00
_cell.angle_beta   90.00
_cell.angle_gamma   90.00
#
_symmetry.space_group_name_H-M   'P 1'
#
loop_
_entity.id
_entity.type
_entity.pdbx_description
1 polymer ?
#
loop_
_entity_poly.entity_id
_entity_poly.type
_entity_poly.pdbx_seq_one_letter_code
_entity_poly.pdbx_strand_id
1 'polypeptide(L)'
;MARKTKPSNNATVQRTTASHNSPVPPSPQIDPSSTDKRPRSIVGTLTDTRVQRALQLVLLAALYAPLSQLNLSPVYGDIPAALYHRYGLTASFMLAFAVRGYLPYWVARSITPFCFWIPSIQFILFRFSSTLGNPLGPLITELLTCYPLVLLSTYFAMQYLDETFSSGRLDSSLGEAVPSMGLFMLFSVLHRACKGFVSLLLGRGFLTSRVGMQLVVASLYGMVLPNSFLWPSLPSVAFTMVANPHCSLSRTTEVLNNTLALYNYTLLERKESITGYISVLEDNQRGFRVMRCDHSLLGGQWKLPPSKRVQRRVAEPIYSVFVMLEAVRLVEGTSPGPRKTALNIGLGVGTAPSALIQHGVNTTVMELDPVVHDFAVKYFNFPHNHTYYLGDAVHAVTTANSTEADSYDYIIHDVFTGGAEPVELFTVEFLSGLHMLLKPDGVIAINYAGDLAMPVSSLIYRTITSVFPSCRVFREDEAPTPGAKAVDFTNMVFFCTKRQAAITFRKPVTADFLGSGARQEFLVPQHEISPDEFDKEGAVLRRGQTKELEKWQSQSSLGHWTVMRTVLPDVIWENW
;
A
#
# COMPACT_ATOMS: atom_id res chain seq x y z
N MET A 1 -7.95 4.60 74.92
CA MET A 1 -9.16 4.01 75.51
C MET A 1 -9.26 2.56 75.02
N ALA A 2 -8.90 1.60 75.86
CA ALA A 2 -9.76 0.84 76.79
C ALA A 2 -10.20 -0.49 76.12
N ARG A 3 -9.52 -1.59 76.47
CA ARG A 3 -9.93 -2.65 77.44
C ARG A 3 -10.90 -3.67 76.81
N LYS A 4 -10.42 -4.89 76.54
CA LYS A 4 -10.36 -6.07 77.44
C LYS A 4 -11.75 -6.63 77.80
N THR A 5 -11.95 -7.90 77.46
CA THR A 5 -12.73 -8.85 78.27
C THR A 5 -12.16 -10.28 78.15
N LYS A 6 -12.07 -10.90 79.33
CA LYS A 6 -11.67 -12.26 79.75
C LYS A 6 -13.00 -13.04 80.04
N PRO A 7 -13.06 -14.20 80.75
CA PRO A 7 -12.13 -15.33 80.99
C PRO A 7 -12.82 -16.73 80.84
N SER A 8 -12.12 -17.88 80.92
CA SER A 8 -11.93 -18.80 82.07
C SER A 8 -12.16 -20.25 81.53
N ASN A 9 -11.55 -21.38 81.96
CA ASN A 9 -11.01 -21.82 83.25
C ASN A 9 -10.16 -23.11 83.10
N ASN A 10 -9.20 -23.27 84.03
CA ASN A 10 -8.68 -24.48 84.74
C ASN A 10 -7.98 -25.63 83.96
N ALA A 11 -6.66 -25.84 84.13
CA ALA A 11 -5.93 -26.56 85.21
C ALA A 11 -6.00 -28.10 85.05
N THR A 12 -4.92 -28.90 85.03
CA THR A 12 -4.00 -29.16 86.16
C THR A 12 -2.75 -29.97 85.75
N VAL A 13 -1.56 -29.43 86.04
CA VAL A 13 -0.28 -30.00 86.57
C VAL A 13 0.17 -31.45 86.28
N GLN A 14 1.42 -31.62 85.79
CA GLN A 14 2.45 -32.47 86.45
C GLN A 14 3.91 -32.14 86.05
N ARG A 15 4.80 -32.36 87.02
CA ARG A 15 6.20 -31.90 87.20
C ARG A 15 7.24 -32.68 86.38
N THR A 16 8.36 -32.02 86.05
CA THR A 16 9.72 -32.59 85.92
C THR A 16 10.76 -31.45 86.09
N THR A 17 11.44 -31.33 87.23
CA THR A 17 12.81 -31.80 87.58
C THR A 17 13.93 -31.38 86.62
N ALA A 18 14.74 -30.43 87.09
CA ALA A 18 16.02 -30.03 86.52
C ALA A 18 17.16 -30.94 87.01
N SER A 19 18.13 -31.25 86.14
CA SER A 19 19.47 -31.71 86.52
C SER A 19 20.51 -31.30 85.47
N HIS A 20 21.74 -31.13 85.94
CA HIS A 20 22.86 -30.35 85.39
C HIS A 20 23.76 -31.13 84.40
N ASN A 21 24.33 -30.36 83.45
CA ASN A 21 25.65 -30.44 82.80
C ASN A 21 25.94 -31.33 81.55
N SER A 22 25.97 -30.61 80.40
CA SER A 22 27.00 -30.54 79.32
C SER A 22 27.36 -31.82 78.51
N PRO A 23 27.46 -31.77 77.16
CA PRO A 23 28.30 -30.81 76.41
C PRO A 23 27.73 -30.25 75.07
N VAL A 24 28.34 -29.14 74.63
CA VAL A 24 28.45 -28.55 73.27
C VAL A 24 27.48 -29.05 72.18
N PRO A 25 26.55 -28.21 71.67
CA PRO A 25 25.78 -28.53 70.47
C PRO A 25 26.65 -28.37 69.20
N PRO A 26 26.46 -29.24 68.20
CA PRO A 26 27.23 -29.24 66.96
C PRO A 26 26.89 -28.04 66.07
N SER A 27 27.87 -27.68 65.25
CA SER A 27 27.77 -26.74 64.12
C SER A 27 26.52 -27.00 63.28
N PRO A 28 25.81 -25.95 62.81
CA PRO A 28 24.71 -26.14 61.87
C PRO A 28 25.26 -26.76 60.59
N GLN A 29 24.73 -27.94 60.25
CA GLN A 29 24.92 -28.55 58.94
C GLN A 29 24.44 -27.56 57.87
N ILE A 30 25.34 -27.23 56.94
CA ILE A 30 25.02 -26.51 55.72
C ILE A 30 24.24 -27.50 54.84
N ASP A 31 22.93 -27.29 54.69
CA ASP A 31 22.16 -27.89 53.60
C ASP A 31 22.71 -27.38 52.26
N PRO A 32 23.21 -28.23 51.35
CA PRO A 32 23.73 -27.80 50.06
C PRO A 32 22.64 -27.68 48.99
N SER A 33 21.39 -27.37 49.36
CA SER A 33 20.26 -27.34 48.43
C SER A 33 19.47 -26.03 48.39
N SER A 34 20.07 -24.90 48.79
CA SER A 34 19.64 -23.60 48.27
C SER A 34 20.51 -23.24 47.07
N THR A 35 20.18 -23.78 45.90
CA THR A 35 20.63 -23.16 44.65
C THR A 35 20.02 -21.77 44.58
N ASP A 36 20.76 -20.80 45.08
CA ASP A 36 20.60 -19.38 44.85
C ASP A 36 20.64 -19.17 43.33
N LYS A 37 19.46 -19.15 42.69
CA LYS A 37 19.33 -18.88 41.26
C LYS A 37 19.67 -17.41 41.05
N ARG A 38 20.95 -17.11 40.86
CA ARG A 38 21.41 -15.80 40.40
C ARG A 38 20.56 -15.39 39.19
N PRO A 39 20.06 -14.14 39.12
CA PRO A 39 19.35 -13.67 37.94
C PRO A 39 20.24 -13.89 36.72
N ARG A 40 19.73 -14.59 35.71
CA ARG A 40 20.46 -14.85 34.46
C ARG A 40 20.93 -13.51 33.89
N SER A 41 22.21 -13.45 33.50
CA SER A 41 22.74 -12.33 32.71
C SER A 41 21.88 -12.12 31.47
N ILE A 42 21.67 -10.87 31.06
CA ILE A 42 20.93 -10.51 29.84
C ILE A 42 21.47 -11.30 28.62
N VAL A 43 22.79 -11.46 28.54
CA VAL A 43 23.46 -12.24 27.49
C VAL A 43 23.14 -13.73 27.59
N GLY A 44 23.05 -14.28 28.81
CA GLY A 44 22.65 -15.67 29.05
C GLY A 44 21.19 -15.95 28.69
N THR A 45 20.32 -14.96 28.82
CA THR A 45 18.91 -15.06 28.41
C THR A 45 18.74 -14.96 26.90
N LEU A 46 19.50 -14.09 26.23
CA LEU A 46 19.46 -13.94 24.76
C LEU A 46 20.11 -15.10 23.98
N THR A 47 20.95 -15.88 24.64
CA THR A 47 21.58 -17.08 24.08
C THR A 47 20.72 -18.35 24.28
N ASP A 48 19.63 -18.26 25.05
CA ASP A 48 18.69 -19.36 25.21
C ASP A 48 17.95 -19.63 23.88
N THR A 49 17.99 -20.89 23.43
CA THR A 49 17.39 -21.29 22.15
C THR A 49 15.87 -21.07 22.11
N ARG A 50 15.18 -21.12 23.26
CA ARG A 50 13.73 -20.83 23.34
C ARG A 50 13.45 -19.36 23.14
N VAL A 51 14.25 -18.49 23.76
CA VAL A 51 14.15 -17.03 23.59
C VAL A 51 14.46 -16.65 22.15
N GLN A 52 15.51 -17.23 21.54
CA GLN A 52 15.82 -16.99 20.13
C GLN A 52 14.66 -17.38 19.21
N ARG A 53 14.06 -18.56 19.42
CA ARG A 53 12.88 -18.99 18.66
C ARG A 53 11.69 -18.06 18.83
N ALA A 54 11.41 -17.61 20.05
CA ALA A 54 10.34 -16.65 20.31
C ALA A 54 10.55 -15.36 19.51
N LEU A 55 11.76 -14.79 19.55
CA LEU A 55 12.11 -13.59 18.80
C LEU A 55 12.03 -13.80 17.28
N GLN A 56 12.49 -14.96 16.78
CA GLN A 56 12.40 -15.32 15.37
C GLN A 56 10.94 -15.47 14.89
N LEU A 57 10.07 -16.09 15.67
CA LEU A 57 8.64 -16.20 15.33
C LEU A 57 7.96 -14.83 15.25
N VAL A 58 8.25 -13.93 16.19
CA VAL A 58 7.73 -12.55 16.16
C VAL A 58 8.27 -11.80 14.94
N LEU A 59 9.56 -11.96 14.60
CA LEU A 59 10.15 -11.37 13.41
C LEU A 59 9.50 -11.90 12.12
N LEU A 60 9.31 -13.21 11.99
CA LEU A 60 8.69 -13.81 10.82
C LEU A 60 7.22 -13.41 10.67
N ALA A 61 6.48 -13.27 11.77
CA ALA A 61 5.12 -12.74 11.76
C ALA A 61 5.09 -11.27 11.33
N ALA A 62 6.02 -10.46 11.84
CA ALA A 62 6.16 -9.05 11.48
C ALA A 62 6.59 -8.85 10.02
N LEU A 63 7.38 -9.77 9.48
CA LEU A 63 7.78 -9.79 8.07
C LEU A 63 6.63 -10.22 7.16
N TYR A 64 5.81 -11.18 7.60
CA TYR A 64 4.67 -11.67 6.84
C TYR A 64 3.52 -10.66 6.74
N ALA A 65 3.28 -9.87 7.79
CA ALA A 65 2.18 -8.90 7.84
C ALA A 65 2.14 -7.92 6.62
N PRO A 66 3.19 -7.16 6.29
CA PRO A 66 3.17 -6.26 5.13
C PRO A 66 3.14 -7.04 3.80
N LEU A 67 3.70 -8.25 3.77
CA LEU A 67 3.66 -9.12 2.60
C LEU A 67 2.24 -9.63 2.29
N SER A 68 1.44 -9.89 3.33
CA SER A 68 0.02 -10.20 3.19
C SER A 68 -0.69 -9.07 2.46
N GLN A 69 -0.54 -7.83 2.93
CA GLN A 69 -1.18 -6.65 2.32
C GLN A 69 -0.80 -6.49 0.85
N LEU A 70 0.49 -6.60 0.53
CA LEU A 70 0.98 -6.52 -0.85
C LEU A 70 0.38 -7.60 -1.76
N ASN A 71 0.15 -8.81 -1.24
CA ASN A 71 -0.45 -9.87 -2.06
C ASN A 71 -1.96 -9.67 -2.28
N LEU A 72 -2.62 -8.88 -1.44
CA LEU A 72 -4.04 -8.53 -1.57
C LEU A 72 -4.26 -7.35 -2.54
N SER A 73 -3.26 -6.49 -2.75
CA SER A 73 -3.43 -5.23 -3.46
C SER A 73 -3.87 -5.36 -4.94
N PRO A 74 -3.47 -6.38 -5.74
CA PRO A 74 -3.98 -6.52 -7.11
C PRO A 74 -5.49 -6.79 -7.21
N VAL A 75 -6.05 -7.42 -6.19
CA VAL A 75 -7.45 -7.86 -6.17
C VAL A 75 -8.34 -6.86 -5.44
N TYR A 76 -7.82 -6.26 -4.37
CA TYR A 76 -8.60 -5.40 -3.48
C TYR A 76 -8.14 -3.93 -3.42
N GLY A 77 -7.00 -3.60 -4.02
CA GLY A 77 -6.33 -2.31 -3.83
C GLY A 77 -5.49 -2.27 -2.54
N ASP A 78 -4.40 -1.50 -2.53
CA ASP A 78 -3.50 -1.40 -1.38
C ASP A 78 -4.16 -0.73 -0.17
N ILE A 79 -4.82 0.42 -0.39
CA ILE A 79 -5.49 1.17 0.68
C ILE A 79 -6.64 0.38 1.30
N PRO A 80 -7.57 -0.21 0.52
CA PRO A 80 -8.63 -1.01 1.10
C PRO A 80 -8.14 -2.25 1.83
N ALA A 81 -7.08 -2.91 1.33
CA ALA A 81 -6.46 -4.04 2.02
C ALA A 81 -5.84 -3.63 3.37
N ALA A 82 -5.45 -2.36 3.54
CA ALA A 82 -4.87 -1.85 4.77
C ALA A 82 -5.87 -1.43 5.86
N LEU A 83 -7.14 -1.19 5.52
CA LEU A 83 -8.18 -0.65 6.41
C LEU A 83 -8.27 -1.36 7.77
N TYR A 84 -8.42 -2.69 7.74
CA TYR A 84 -8.60 -3.49 8.95
C TYR A 84 -7.34 -4.24 9.39
N HIS A 85 -6.29 -4.23 8.58
CA HIS A 85 -5.08 -5.01 8.80
C HIS A 85 -4.49 -4.80 10.19
N ARG A 86 -4.23 -3.54 10.57
CA ARG A 86 -3.64 -3.21 11.88
C ARG A 86 -4.52 -3.66 13.06
N TYR A 87 -5.84 -3.53 12.92
CA TYR A 87 -6.78 -3.95 13.95
C TYR A 87 -6.77 -5.48 14.09
N GLY A 88 -6.77 -6.21 12.96
CA GLY A 88 -6.69 -7.66 12.95
C GLY A 88 -5.37 -8.21 13.51
N LEU A 89 -4.23 -7.57 13.21
CA LEU A 89 -2.93 -7.92 13.83
C LEU A 89 -2.98 -7.74 15.35
N THR A 90 -3.55 -6.62 15.82
CA THR A 90 -3.67 -6.32 17.26
C THR A 90 -4.61 -7.32 17.95
N ALA A 91 -5.75 -7.62 17.33
CA ALA A 91 -6.69 -8.63 17.83
C ALA A 91 -6.08 -10.03 17.88
N SER A 92 -5.29 -10.40 16.86
CA SER A 92 -4.56 -11.68 16.81
C SER A 92 -3.59 -11.81 18.00
N PHE A 93 -2.89 -10.73 18.33
CA PHE A 93 -1.98 -10.70 19.47
C PHE A 93 -2.73 -10.80 20.81
N MET A 94 -3.81 -10.05 20.97
CA MET A 94 -4.64 -10.10 22.19
C MET A 94 -5.26 -11.48 22.38
N LEU A 95 -5.72 -12.10 21.28
CA LEU A 95 -6.27 -13.45 21.32
C LEU A 95 -5.20 -14.50 21.65
N ALA A 96 -4.00 -14.38 21.08
CA ALA A 96 -2.86 -15.21 21.43
C ALA A 96 -2.51 -15.13 22.93
N PHE A 97 -2.54 -13.92 23.51
CA PHE A 97 -2.36 -13.73 24.95
C PHE A 97 -3.49 -14.35 25.77
N ALA A 98 -4.74 -14.16 25.36
CA ALA A 98 -5.92 -14.67 26.07
C ALA A 98 -5.98 -16.21 26.10
N VAL A 99 -5.57 -16.86 25.01
CA VAL A 99 -5.62 -18.32 24.87
C VAL A 99 -4.30 -19.00 25.23
N ARG A 100 -3.27 -18.27 25.67
CA ARG A 100 -1.95 -18.83 26.01
C ARG A 100 -2.06 -19.98 27.01
N GLY A 101 -1.31 -21.06 26.78
CA GLY A 101 -1.37 -22.29 27.57
C GLY A 101 -2.47 -23.30 27.20
N TYR A 102 -3.46 -22.94 26.36
CA TYR A 102 -4.56 -23.86 26.00
C TYR A 102 -4.33 -24.71 24.74
N LEU A 103 -3.42 -24.33 23.84
CA LEU A 103 -3.14 -25.08 22.61
C LEU A 103 -2.07 -26.16 22.85
N PRO A 104 -2.25 -27.35 22.26
CA PRO A 104 -1.25 -28.41 22.36
C PRO A 104 -0.01 -28.12 21.50
N TYR A 105 1.17 -28.55 21.95
CA TYR A 105 2.46 -28.31 21.27
C TYR A 105 2.53 -28.81 19.81
N TRP A 106 1.71 -29.79 19.43
CA TRP A 106 1.71 -30.28 18.05
C TRP A 106 1.21 -29.22 17.05
N VAL A 107 0.40 -28.24 17.49
CA VAL A 107 -0.07 -27.14 16.63
C VAL A 107 1.10 -26.27 16.14
N ALA A 108 2.19 -26.17 16.89
CA ALA A 108 3.40 -25.50 16.41
C ALA A 108 3.95 -26.17 15.14
N ARG A 109 3.83 -27.51 15.03
CA ARG A 109 4.31 -28.28 13.88
C ARG A 109 3.46 -28.07 12.63
N SER A 110 2.24 -27.54 12.76
CA SER A 110 1.36 -27.23 11.63
C SER A 110 1.49 -25.80 11.10
N ILE A 111 2.25 -24.92 11.76
CA ILE A 111 2.44 -23.54 11.29
C ILE A 111 3.15 -23.52 9.94
N THR A 112 4.27 -24.25 9.82
CA THR A 112 5.03 -24.33 8.56
C THR A 112 4.17 -24.79 7.37
N PRO A 113 3.44 -25.92 7.43
CA PRO A 113 2.57 -26.29 6.32
C PRO A 113 1.47 -25.26 6.10
N PHE A 114 0.87 -24.69 7.15
CA PHE A 114 -0.10 -23.61 6.99
C PHE A 114 0.47 -22.44 6.17
N CYS A 115 1.69 -21.97 6.46
CA CYS A 115 2.34 -20.92 5.67
C CYS A 115 2.45 -21.28 4.18
N PHE A 116 2.82 -22.52 3.85
CA PHE A 116 2.88 -22.99 2.46
C PHE A 116 1.50 -23.11 1.80
N TRP A 117 0.43 -23.24 2.58
CA TRP A 117 -0.95 -23.26 2.09
C TRP A 117 -1.54 -21.86 1.86
N ILE A 118 -0.96 -20.81 2.45
CA ILE A 118 -1.52 -19.45 2.31
C ILE A 118 -1.65 -19.01 0.84
N PRO A 119 -0.65 -19.14 -0.06
CA PRO A 119 -0.83 -18.76 -1.46
C PRO A 119 -2.00 -19.47 -2.15
N SER A 120 -2.22 -20.75 -1.81
CA SER A 120 -3.32 -21.56 -2.33
C SER A 120 -4.67 -21.14 -1.77
N ILE A 121 -4.74 -20.81 -0.48
CA ILE A 121 -5.94 -20.28 0.18
C ILE A 121 -6.30 -18.92 -0.45
N GLN A 122 -5.33 -18.02 -0.62
CA GLN A 122 -5.53 -16.72 -1.25
C GLN A 122 -6.02 -16.87 -2.70
N PHE A 123 -5.42 -17.78 -3.47
CA PHE A 123 -5.89 -18.10 -4.82
C PHE A 123 -7.38 -18.48 -4.88
N ILE A 124 -7.85 -19.29 -3.92
CA ILE A 124 -9.27 -19.68 -3.85
C ILE A 124 -10.12 -18.47 -3.47
N LEU A 125 -9.72 -17.72 -2.44
CA LEU A 125 -10.52 -16.60 -1.90
C LEU A 125 -10.63 -15.43 -2.88
N PHE A 126 -9.58 -15.16 -3.67
CA PHE A 126 -9.61 -14.10 -4.68
C PHE A 126 -10.70 -14.32 -5.74
N ARG A 127 -11.05 -15.57 -6.07
CA ARG A 127 -12.16 -15.89 -6.99
C ARG A 127 -13.55 -15.50 -6.49
N PHE A 128 -13.65 -15.20 -5.19
CA PHE A 128 -14.87 -14.71 -4.56
C PHE A 128 -14.77 -13.20 -4.27
N SER A 129 -13.79 -12.50 -4.87
CA SER A 129 -13.60 -11.07 -4.61
C SER A 129 -14.81 -10.22 -5.01
N SER A 130 -15.52 -10.56 -6.08
CA SER A 130 -16.76 -9.87 -6.49
C SER A 130 -17.88 -10.03 -5.46
N THR A 131 -18.05 -11.23 -4.91
CA THR A 131 -19.14 -11.54 -3.98
C THR A 131 -18.85 -11.05 -2.56
N LEU A 132 -17.61 -11.18 -2.11
CA LEU A 132 -17.18 -10.67 -0.82
C LEU A 132 -17.10 -9.13 -0.83
N GLY A 133 -16.74 -8.54 -1.96
CA GLY A 133 -16.62 -7.10 -2.10
C GLY A 133 -15.50 -6.50 -1.26
N ASN A 134 -15.58 -5.19 -1.06
CA ASN A 134 -14.63 -4.39 -0.30
C ASN A 134 -15.40 -3.57 0.74
N PRO A 135 -15.04 -3.57 2.04
CA PRO A 135 -13.82 -4.10 2.67
C PRO A 135 -13.86 -5.52 3.24
N LEU A 136 -14.94 -6.29 3.02
CA LEU A 136 -15.06 -7.62 3.60
C LEU A 136 -14.11 -8.66 2.97
N GLY A 137 -13.83 -8.57 1.66
CA GLY A 137 -12.92 -9.48 0.96
C GLY A 137 -11.51 -9.53 1.55
N PRO A 138 -10.81 -8.40 1.71
CA PRO A 138 -9.53 -8.35 2.42
C PRO A 138 -9.59 -8.94 3.82
N LEU A 139 -10.60 -8.53 4.60
CA LEU A 139 -10.76 -8.96 5.99
C LEU A 139 -10.91 -10.48 6.10
N ILE A 140 -11.77 -11.08 5.29
CA ILE A 140 -11.99 -12.53 5.27
C ILE A 140 -10.75 -13.27 4.78
N THR A 141 -10.07 -12.72 3.77
CA THR A 141 -8.81 -13.30 3.27
C THR A 141 -7.76 -13.34 4.37
N GLU A 142 -7.58 -12.25 5.12
CA GLU A 142 -6.61 -12.20 6.22
C GLU A 142 -7.03 -13.02 7.45
N LEU A 143 -8.33 -13.10 7.74
CA LEU A 143 -8.88 -13.99 8.79
C LEU A 143 -8.56 -15.46 8.55
N LEU A 144 -8.39 -15.87 7.29
CA LEU A 144 -8.04 -17.25 6.93
C LEU A 144 -6.55 -17.43 6.63
N THR A 145 -5.74 -16.37 6.71
CA THR A 145 -4.32 -16.40 6.29
C THR A 145 -3.40 -15.68 7.28
N CYS A 146 -3.26 -14.36 7.19
CA CYS A 146 -2.32 -13.57 7.99
C CYS A 146 -2.63 -13.59 9.48
N TYR A 147 -3.90 -13.40 9.88
CA TYR A 147 -4.26 -13.28 11.30
C TYR A 147 -4.04 -14.59 12.07
N PRO A 148 -4.44 -15.78 11.57
CA PRO A 148 -4.09 -17.04 12.21
C PRO A 148 -2.57 -17.25 12.29
N LEU A 149 -1.80 -16.86 11.26
CA LEU A 149 -0.34 -17.00 11.30
C LEU A 149 0.27 -16.13 12.41
N VAL A 150 -0.14 -14.87 12.51
CA VAL A 150 0.34 -13.93 13.54
C VAL A 150 -0.08 -14.41 14.93
N LEU A 151 -1.32 -14.85 15.09
CA LEU A 151 -1.83 -15.42 16.33
C LEU A 151 -1.00 -16.62 16.77
N LEU A 152 -0.81 -17.63 15.91
CA LEU A 152 -0.07 -18.84 16.27
C LEU A 152 1.40 -18.53 16.55
N SER A 153 2.02 -17.65 15.76
CA SER A 153 3.43 -17.28 15.95
C SER A 153 3.65 -16.54 17.27
N THR A 154 2.76 -15.62 17.61
CA THR A 154 2.83 -14.86 18.87
C THR A 154 2.47 -15.73 20.07
N TYR A 155 1.49 -16.63 19.93
CA TYR A 155 1.14 -17.64 20.93
C TYR A 155 2.34 -18.49 21.32
N PHE A 156 3.01 -19.12 20.35
CA PHE A 156 4.15 -19.98 20.64
C PHE A 156 5.38 -19.19 21.07
N ALA A 157 5.55 -17.95 20.60
CA ALA A 157 6.58 -17.06 21.12
C ALA A 157 6.37 -16.77 22.62
N MET A 158 5.15 -16.46 23.05
CA MET A 158 4.82 -16.28 24.47
C MET A 158 5.09 -17.56 25.27
N GLN A 159 4.67 -18.72 24.75
CA GLN A 159 4.89 -20.01 25.43
C GLN A 159 6.38 -20.32 25.64
N TYR A 160 7.23 -20.10 24.61
CA TYR A 160 8.69 -20.29 24.76
C TYR A 160 9.32 -19.32 25.77
N LEU A 161 8.82 -18.09 25.86
CA LEU A 161 9.27 -17.13 26.87
C LEU A 161 8.81 -17.54 28.27
N ASP A 162 7.53 -17.90 28.43
CA ASP A 162 6.96 -18.34 29.70
C ASP A 162 7.76 -19.52 30.25
N GLU A 163 8.02 -20.57 29.47
CA GLU A 163 8.86 -21.70 29.90
C GLU A 163 10.27 -21.28 30.37
N THR A 164 10.82 -20.21 29.81
CA THR A 164 12.15 -19.71 30.18
C THR A 164 12.10 -18.88 31.48
N PHE A 165 11.06 -18.08 31.66
CA PHE A 165 10.94 -17.12 32.77
C PHE A 165 10.17 -17.63 33.99
N SER A 166 9.27 -18.61 33.83
CA SER A 166 8.57 -19.31 34.94
C SER A 166 9.52 -20.04 35.88
N SER A 167 10.80 -20.18 35.50
CA SER A 167 11.85 -20.77 36.32
C SER A 167 12.32 -19.88 37.48
N GLY A 168 11.85 -18.62 37.64
CA GLY A 168 12.43 -17.69 38.62
C GLY A 168 11.69 -16.42 39.07
N ARG A 169 10.39 -16.18 38.80
CA ARG A 169 9.65 -15.00 39.36
C ARG A 169 8.20 -15.32 39.76
N LEU A 170 7.73 -14.60 40.79
CA LEU A 170 6.47 -14.77 41.53
C LEU A 170 5.19 -14.82 40.68
N ASP A 171 4.24 -15.65 41.14
CA ASP A 171 2.85 -15.92 40.69
C ASP A 171 1.91 -14.69 40.65
N SER A 172 2.39 -13.52 40.25
CA SER A 172 1.53 -12.34 40.06
C SER A 172 1.14 -12.21 38.59
N SER A 173 -0.16 -12.03 38.33
CA SER A 173 -0.71 -11.79 36.99
C SER A 173 0.00 -10.64 36.23
N LEU A 174 0.50 -9.65 36.98
CA LEU A 174 1.31 -8.54 36.42
C LEU A 174 2.68 -9.00 35.90
N GLY A 175 3.34 -9.96 36.54
CA GLY A 175 4.65 -10.47 36.13
C GLY A 175 4.62 -11.22 34.80
N GLU A 176 3.49 -11.87 34.50
CA GLU A 176 3.29 -12.64 33.27
C GLU A 176 2.88 -11.76 32.06
N ALA A 177 2.29 -10.59 32.32
CA ALA A 177 1.90 -9.66 31.27
C ALA A 177 3.10 -8.91 30.67
N VAL A 178 4.16 -8.64 31.45
CA VAL A 178 5.31 -7.83 31.00
C VAL A 178 6.05 -8.44 29.80
N PRO A 179 6.43 -9.74 29.78
CA PRO A 179 7.09 -10.34 28.62
C PRO A 179 6.23 -10.29 27.35
N SER A 180 4.92 -10.52 27.50
CA SER A 180 3.95 -10.48 26.40
C SER A 180 3.79 -9.07 25.83
N MET A 181 3.72 -8.04 26.69
CA MET A 181 3.74 -6.64 26.26
C MET A 181 5.04 -6.26 25.54
N GLY A 182 6.17 -6.79 26.01
CA GLY A 182 7.47 -6.63 25.34
C GLY A 182 7.47 -7.19 23.92
N LEU A 183 6.92 -8.40 23.72
CA LEU A 183 6.76 -8.99 22.39
C LEU A 183 5.84 -8.18 21.48
N PHE A 184 4.77 -7.59 22.02
CA PHE A 184 3.86 -6.73 21.24
C PHE A 184 4.56 -5.46 20.74
N MET A 185 5.31 -4.81 21.63
CA MET A 185 6.10 -3.62 21.28
C MET A 185 7.17 -3.97 20.25
N LEU A 186 7.86 -5.10 20.43
CA LEU A 186 8.83 -5.60 19.46
C LEU A 186 8.19 -5.86 18.10
N PHE A 187 7.05 -6.58 18.06
CA PHE A 187 6.29 -6.83 16.83
C PHE A 187 5.93 -5.52 16.13
N SER A 188 5.45 -4.52 16.87
CA SER A 188 5.05 -3.22 16.31
C SER A 188 6.22 -2.46 15.67
N VAL A 189 7.39 -2.49 16.30
CA VAL A 189 8.62 -1.89 15.75
C VAL A 189 9.11 -2.67 14.54
N LEU A 190 9.19 -4.00 14.63
CA LEU A 190 9.63 -4.87 13.55
C LEU A 190 8.70 -4.79 12.34
N HIS A 191 7.39 -4.71 12.54
CA HIS A 191 6.41 -4.58 11.46
C HIS A 191 6.67 -3.31 10.64
N ARG A 192 6.92 -2.18 11.32
CA ARG A 192 7.25 -0.92 10.64
C ARG A 192 8.56 -1.01 9.86
N ALA A 193 9.58 -1.64 10.42
CA ALA A 193 10.86 -1.85 9.74
C ALA A 193 10.73 -2.82 8.55
N CYS A 194 9.97 -3.91 8.72
CA CYS A 194 9.73 -4.91 7.69
C CYS A 194 8.95 -4.34 6.51
N LYS A 195 8.01 -3.41 6.74
CA LYS A 195 7.30 -2.72 5.64
C LYS A 195 8.30 -2.04 4.69
N GLY A 196 9.24 -1.25 5.22
CA GLY A 196 10.27 -0.61 4.40
C GLY A 196 11.23 -1.61 3.74
N PHE A 197 11.62 -2.66 4.47
CA PHE A 197 12.51 -3.71 3.94
C PHE A 197 11.89 -4.48 2.77
N VAL A 198 10.62 -4.88 2.88
CA VAL A 198 9.90 -5.58 1.81
C VAL A 198 9.78 -4.70 0.57
N SER A 199 9.42 -3.43 0.72
CA SER A 199 9.36 -2.48 -0.39
C SER A 199 10.68 -2.31 -1.14
N LEU A 200 11.83 -2.37 -0.43
CA LEU A 200 13.16 -2.27 -1.05
C LEU A 200 13.57 -3.50 -1.87
N LEU A 201 13.00 -4.66 -1.54
CA LEU A 201 13.34 -5.92 -2.21
C LEU A 201 12.49 -6.18 -3.45
N LEU A 202 11.26 -5.67 -3.50
CA LEU A 202 10.30 -5.94 -4.57
C LEU A 202 10.91 -5.76 -5.97
N GLY A 203 10.58 -6.69 -6.87
CA GLY A 203 10.81 -6.55 -8.31
C GLY A 203 12.14 -7.04 -8.89
N ARG A 204 13.08 -7.56 -8.07
CA ARG A 204 14.40 -8.01 -8.57
C ARG A 204 14.43 -9.42 -9.17
N GLY A 205 13.36 -10.19 -9.02
CA GLY A 205 13.27 -11.59 -9.45
C GLY A 205 12.17 -12.37 -8.71
N PHE A 206 12.08 -13.68 -8.94
CA PHE A 206 11.02 -14.52 -8.38
C PHE A 206 11.02 -14.55 -6.85
N LEU A 207 12.17 -14.75 -6.19
CA LEU A 207 12.24 -14.82 -4.73
C LEU A 207 11.88 -13.49 -4.04
N THR A 208 11.96 -12.39 -4.77
CA THR A 208 11.55 -11.05 -4.33
C THR A 208 10.19 -10.64 -4.89
N SER A 209 9.43 -11.57 -5.46
CA SER A 209 8.01 -11.38 -5.77
C SER A 209 7.16 -11.62 -4.52
N ARG A 210 5.89 -11.20 -4.54
CA ARG A 210 4.97 -11.37 -3.41
C ARG A 210 4.80 -12.84 -3.02
N VAL A 211 4.50 -13.71 -4.00
CA VAL A 211 4.39 -15.16 -3.78
C VAL A 211 5.74 -15.78 -3.41
N GLY A 212 6.83 -15.40 -4.07
CA GLY A 212 8.16 -15.91 -3.76
C GLY A 212 8.60 -15.60 -2.33
N MET A 213 8.37 -14.38 -1.86
CA MET A 213 8.63 -13.99 -0.47
C MET A 213 7.75 -14.76 0.51
N GLN A 214 6.50 -15.10 0.17
CA GLN A 214 5.65 -15.91 1.07
C GLN A 214 6.24 -17.30 1.23
N LEU A 215 6.75 -17.91 0.15
CA LEU A 215 7.43 -19.21 0.19
C LEU A 215 8.76 -19.15 0.95
N VAL A 216 9.51 -18.05 0.84
CA VAL A 216 10.73 -17.83 1.64
C VAL A 216 10.38 -17.74 3.13
N VAL A 217 9.39 -16.94 3.50
CA VAL A 217 8.93 -16.83 4.90
C VAL A 217 8.44 -18.19 5.43
N ALA A 218 7.67 -18.94 4.65
CA ALA A 218 7.23 -20.28 5.00
C ALA A 218 8.41 -21.24 5.25
N SER A 219 9.45 -21.16 4.41
CA SER A 219 10.68 -21.94 4.57
C SER A 219 11.42 -21.57 5.85
N LEU A 220 11.52 -20.28 6.17
CA LEU A 220 12.13 -19.79 7.41
C LEU A 220 11.36 -20.28 8.65
N TYR A 221 10.02 -20.31 8.61
CA TYR A 221 9.23 -20.93 9.68
C TYR A 221 9.60 -22.41 9.89
N GLY A 222 9.82 -23.15 8.79
CA GLY A 222 10.28 -24.54 8.86
C GLY A 222 11.67 -24.73 9.47
N MET A 223 12.55 -23.72 9.38
CA MET A 223 13.88 -23.75 10.00
C MET A 223 13.82 -23.41 11.50
N VAL A 224 12.90 -22.53 11.90
CA VAL A 224 12.74 -22.07 13.29
C VAL A 224 11.99 -23.11 14.15
N LEU A 225 10.95 -23.72 13.58
CA LEU A 225 10.06 -24.63 14.29
C LEU A 225 10.60 -26.08 14.26
N PRO A 226 10.82 -26.73 15.42
CA PRO A 226 11.33 -28.09 15.46
C PRO A 226 10.28 -29.11 15.00
N ASN A 227 10.71 -30.10 14.21
CA ASN A 227 9.88 -31.23 13.77
C ASN A 227 8.58 -30.81 13.04
N SER A 228 8.61 -29.73 12.25
CA SER A 228 7.47 -29.30 11.43
C SER A 228 7.02 -30.40 10.45
N PHE A 229 5.70 -30.51 10.25
CA PHE A 229 5.16 -31.42 9.24
C PHE A 229 5.39 -30.82 7.85
N LEU A 230 6.41 -31.30 7.14
CA LEU A 230 6.74 -30.77 5.80
C LEU A 230 5.96 -31.46 4.68
N TRP A 231 5.57 -32.73 4.84
CA TRP A 231 4.85 -33.47 3.81
C TRP A 231 3.51 -32.84 3.40
N PRO A 232 2.68 -32.26 4.30
CA PRO A 232 1.42 -31.62 3.90
C PRO A 232 1.63 -30.34 3.07
N SER A 233 2.83 -29.78 3.08
CA SER A 233 3.19 -28.60 2.28
C SER A 233 3.34 -28.93 0.80
N LEU A 234 3.73 -30.18 0.46
CA LEU A 234 4.13 -30.57 -0.90
C LEU A 234 3.04 -30.31 -1.95
N PRO A 235 1.76 -30.67 -1.74
CA PRO A 235 0.71 -30.40 -2.73
C PRO A 235 0.53 -28.90 -2.98
N SER A 236 0.54 -28.08 -1.92
CA SER A 236 0.36 -26.63 -2.05
C SER A 236 1.54 -25.95 -2.74
N VAL A 237 2.77 -26.36 -2.43
CA VAL A 237 3.98 -25.86 -3.10
C VAL A 237 3.94 -26.25 -4.58
N ALA A 238 3.63 -27.50 -4.91
CA ALA A 238 3.52 -27.96 -6.28
C ALA A 238 2.44 -27.17 -7.05
N PHE A 239 1.26 -26.99 -6.45
CA PHE A 239 0.20 -26.17 -7.02
C PHE A 239 0.66 -24.71 -7.25
N THR A 240 1.28 -24.09 -6.24
CA THR A 240 1.75 -22.70 -6.30
C THR A 240 2.79 -22.49 -7.40
N MET A 241 3.68 -23.46 -7.60
CA MET A 241 4.76 -23.36 -8.58
C MET A 241 4.33 -23.69 -10.01
N VAL A 242 3.23 -24.42 -10.21
CA VAL A 242 2.86 -24.98 -11.53
C VAL A 242 1.52 -24.43 -12.05
N ALA A 243 0.56 -24.16 -11.17
CA ALA A 243 -0.83 -23.89 -11.55
C ALA A 243 -1.41 -22.59 -10.97
N ASN A 244 -0.78 -21.99 -9.95
CA ASN A 244 -1.26 -20.73 -9.39
C ASN A 244 -0.83 -19.54 -10.29
N PRO A 245 -1.76 -18.83 -10.96
CA PRO A 245 -1.43 -17.73 -11.86
C PRO A 245 -0.72 -16.57 -11.15
N HIS A 246 -0.96 -16.35 -9.85
CA HIS A 246 -0.36 -15.28 -9.03
C HIS A 246 1.16 -15.43 -8.86
N CYS A 247 1.69 -16.61 -9.15
CA CYS A 247 3.11 -16.88 -9.18
C CYS A 247 3.70 -16.42 -10.52
N SER A 248 4.79 -15.63 -10.51
CA SER A 248 5.38 -14.98 -11.70
C SER A 248 6.38 -15.85 -12.49
N LEU A 249 6.27 -17.17 -12.42
CA LEU A 249 7.10 -18.10 -13.20
C LEU A 249 6.61 -18.19 -14.66
N SER A 250 7.47 -18.66 -15.57
CA SER A 250 7.12 -18.83 -16.98
C SER A 250 5.91 -19.74 -17.15
N ARG A 251 5.90 -20.90 -16.48
CA ARG A 251 4.80 -21.87 -16.57
C ARG A 251 3.46 -21.33 -16.05
N THR A 252 3.47 -20.65 -14.91
CA THR A 252 2.25 -20.07 -14.33
C THR A 252 1.78 -18.84 -15.10
N THR A 253 2.68 -18.14 -15.80
CA THR A 253 2.34 -17.08 -16.75
C THR A 253 1.63 -17.65 -17.98
N GLU A 254 2.02 -18.84 -18.48
CA GLU A 254 1.25 -19.54 -19.52
C GLU A 254 -0.16 -19.91 -19.03
N VAL A 255 -0.27 -20.42 -17.79
CA VAL A 255 -1.57 -20.72 -17.18
C VAL A 255 -2.44 -19.48 -17.11
N LEU A 256 -1.90 -18.37 -16.62
CA LEU A 256 -2.60 -17.08 -16.57
C LEU A 256 -3.05 -16.65 -17.97
N ASN A 257 -2.16 -16.65 -18.96
CA ASN A 257 -2.52 -16.23 -20.31
C ASN A 257 -3.59 -17.12 -20.94
N ASN A 258 -3.55 -18.44 -20.70
CA ASN A 258 -4.60 -19.36 -21.14
C ASN A 258 -5.94 -19.08 -20.45
N THR A 259 -5.93 -18.75 -19.15
CA THR A 259 -7.15 -18.36 -18.43
C THR A 259 -7.73 -17.05 -18.96
N LEU A 260 -6.89 -16.04 -19.21
CA LEU A 260 -7.32 -14.75 -19.75
C LEU A 260 -7.84 -14.86 -21.20
N ALA A 261 -7.26 -15.76 -22.00
CA ALA A 261 -7.67 -15.98 -23.38
C ALA A 261 -9.14 -16.43 -23.52
N LEU A 262 -9.67 -17.13 -22.50
CA LEU A 262 -11.11 -17.50 -22.45
C LEU A 262 -12.04 -16.29 -22.39
N TYR A 263 -11.51 -15.14 -21.99
CA TYR A 263 -12.23 -13.86 -21.89
C TYR A 263 -11.80 -12.86 -22.97
N ASN A 264 -11.10 -13.31 -24.02
CA ASN A 264 -10.51 -12.48 -25.07
C ASN A 264 -9.43 -11.51 -24.58
N TYR A 265 -8.77 -11.80 -23.45
CA TYR A 265 -7.65 -11.01 -22.96
C TYR A 265 -6.31 -11.71 -23.21
N THR A 266 -5.30 -10.91 -23.56
CA THR A 266 -3.90 -11.37 -23.65
C THR A 266 -3.06 -10.59 -22.65
N LEU A 267 -2.28 -11.29 -21.83
CA LEU A 267 -1.23 -10.66 -21.04
C LEU A 267 0.03 -10.50 -21.90
N LEU A 268 0.49 -9.26 -22.09
CA LEU A 268 1.73 -8.99 -22.82
C LEU A 268 2.96 -9.11 -21.93
N GLU A 269 2.92 -8.51 -20.75
CA GLU A 269 3.99 -8.59 -19.76
C GLU A 269 3.45 -8.21 -18.37
N ARG A 270 4.08 -8.76 -17.33
CA ARG A 270 3.86 -8.40 -15.94
C ARG A 270 5.18 -8.34 -15.17
N LYS A 271 5.31 -7.41 -14.24
CA LYS A 271 6.46 -7.24 -13.36
C LYS A 271 6.00 -6.75 -11.99
N GLU A 272 6.68 -7.21 -10.95
CA GLU A 272 6.62 -6.59 -9.63
C GLU A 272 7.53 -5.36 -9.64
N SER A 273 7.09 -4.26 -9.05
CA SER A 273 7.87 -3.02 -8.94
C SER A 273 7.59 -2.29 -7.63
N ILE A 274 8.16 -1.10 -7.47
CA ILE A 274 8.11 -0.33 -6.22
C ILE A 274 6.74 0.27 -5.92
N THR A 275 5.91 0.52 -6.94
CA THR A 275 4.52 1.01 -6.74
C THR A 275 3.50 -0.10 -6.68
N GLY A 276 3.85 -1.31 -7.12
CA GLY A 276 2.98 -2.47 -7.08
C GLY A 276 3.26 -3.47 -8.19
N TYR A 277 2.27 -4.32 -8.47
CA TYR A 277 2.28 -5.23 -9.60
C TYR A 277 1.85 -4.46 -10.84
N ILE A 278 2.72 -4.40 -11.84
CA ILE A 278 2.46 -3.73 -13.11
C ILE A 278 2.23 -4.78 -14.18
N SER A 279 1.17 -4.62 -14.97
CA SER A 279 0.90 -5.49 -16.13
C SER A 279 0.36 -4.74 -17.32
N VAL A 280 0.64 -5.26 -18.51
CA VAL A 280 0.04 -4.79 -19.77
C VAL A 280 -0.86 -5.86 -20.33
N LEU A 281 -2.13 -5.51 -20.50
CA LEU A 281 -3.18 -6.40 -20.98
C LEU A 281 -3.77 -5.85 -22.28
N GLU A 282 -4.19 -6.75 -23.17
CA GLU A 282 -4.94 -6.41 -24.38
C GLU A 282 -6.32 -7.05 -24.34
N ASP A 283 -7.36 -6.25 -24.56
CA ASP A 283 -8.69 -6.74 -24.89
C ASP A 283 -8.78 -6.93 -26.42
N ASN A 284 -8.85 -8.19 -26.86
CA ASN A 284 -8.92 -8.53 -28.26
C ASN A 284 -10.34 -8.43 -28.85
N GLN A 285 -11.36 -8.27 -28.02
CA GLN A 285 -12.75 -8.12 -28.44
C GLN A 285 -13.08 -6.64 -28.69
N ARG A 286 -12.78 -5.78 -27.72
CA ARG A 286 -13.01 -4.32 -27.80
C ARG A 286 -11.86 -3.61 -28.50
N GLY A 287 -10.67 -4.21 -28.55
CA GLY A 287 -9.53 -3.69 -29.29
C GLY A 287 -8.80 -2.56 -28.56
N PHE A 288 -8.51 -2.72 -27.28
CA PHE A 288 -7.67 -1.77 -26.53
C PHE A 288 -6.54 -2.48 -25.78
N ARG A 289 -5.53 -1.71 -25.40
CA ARG A 289 -4.41 -2.11 -24.55
C ARG A 289 -4.41 -1.23 -23.30
N VAL A 290 -4.22 -1.81 -22.13
CA VAL A 290 -4.19 -1.08 -20.85
C VAL A 290 -2.95 -1.42 -20.03
N MET A 291 -2.46 -0.44 -19.27
CA MET A 291 -1.47 -0.64 -18.24
C MET A 291 -2.18 -0.64 -16.89
N ARG A 292 -1.95 -1.69 -16.10
CA ARG A 292 -2.50 -1.85 -14.76
C ARG A 292 -1.39 -1.71 -13.72
N CYS A 293 -1.70 -1.06 -12.60
CA CYS A 293 -0.93 -1.12 -11.36
C CYS A 293 -1.85 -1.59 -10.23
N ASP A 294 -1.58 -2.79 -9.71
CA ASP A 294 -2.43 -3.47 -8.73
C ASP A 294 -3.93 -3.45 -9.15
N HIS A 295 -4.81 -2.89 -8.33
CA HIS A 295 -6.25 -2.78 -8.63
C HIS A 295 -6.62 -1.43 -9.28
N SER A 296 -5.76 -0.89 -10.15
CA SER A 296 -6.06 0.33 -10.90
C SER A 296 -5.46 0.33 -12.29
N LEU A 297 -5.98 1.18 -13.17
CA LEU A 297 -5.45 1.40 -14.52
C LEU A 297 -4.66 2.72 -14.56
N LEU A 298 -3.45 2.65 -15.10
CA LEU A 298 -2.58 3.82 -15.33
C LEU A 298 -2.78 4.43 -16.73
N GLY A 299 -3.82 3.97 -17.42
CA GLY A 299 -4.20 4.40 -18.75
C GLY A 299 -4.27 3.25 -19.75
N GLY A 300 -4.63 3.59 -20.99
CA GLY A 300 -4.72 2.65 -22.08
C GLY A 300 -4.91 3.33 -23.43
N GLN A 301 -4.75 2.56 -24.49
CA GLN A 301 -4.82 3.02 -25.86
C GLN A 301 -5.67 2.08 -26.72
N TRP A 302 -6.46 2.64 -27.63
CA TRP A 302 -7.19 1.87 -28.62
C TRP A 302 -6.23 1.30 -29.69
N LYS A 303 -6.36 0.00 -29.98
CA LYS A 303 -5.66 -0.72 -31.05
C LYS A 303 -6.37 -0.47 -32.37
N LEU A 304 -6.18 0.71 -32.91
CA LEU A 304 -6.82 1.12 -34.16
C LEU A 304 -5.90 0.89 -35.35
N PRO A 305 -6.41 0.38 -36.49
CA PRO A 305 -5.60 0.17 -37.68
C PRO A 305 -5.03 1.50 -38.20
N PRO A 306 -3.89 1.46 -38.91
CA PRO A 306 -3.36 2.66 -39.58
C PRO A 306 -4.42 3.24 -40.53
N SER A 307 -4.75 4.52 -40.36
CA SER A 307 -5.68 5.20 -41.27
C SER A 307 -4.92 5.70 -42.50
N LYS A 308 -5.43 5.40 -43.70
CA LYS A 308 -4.87 5.92 -44.96
C LYS A 308 -5.20 7.39 -45.20
N ARG A 309 -6.23 7.93 -44.52
CA ARG A 309 -6.72 9.31 -44.74
C ARG A 309 -6.11 10.32 -43.77
N VAL A 310 -5.88 9.92 -42.51
CA VAL A 310 -5.36 10.79 -41.46
C VAL A 310 -4.18 10.10 -40.80
N GLN A 311 -3.00 10.71 -40.91
CA GLN A 311 -1.82 10.23 -40.23
C GLN A 311 -1.88 10.65 -38.75
N ARG A 312 -2.17 9.69 -37.87
CA ARG A 312 -2.13 9.89 -36.42
C ARG A 312 -0.69 9.96 -35.94
N ARG A 313 -0.33 11.04 -35.26
CA ARG A 313 1.02 11.24 -34.69
C ARG A 313 1.14 10.75 -33.24
N VAL A 314 0.00 10.51 -32.61
CA VAL A 314 -0.15 10.02 -31.24
C VAL A 314 -1.22 8.94 -31.19
N ALA A 315 -1.15 8.08 -30.18
CA ALA A 315 -2.15 7.05 -29.94
C ALA A 315 -3.47 7.65 -29.44
N GLU A 316 -4.57 6.92 -29.66
CA GLU A 316 -5.89 7.27 -29.13
C GLU A 316 -6.02 6.69 -27.71
N PRO A 317 -6.15 7.53 -26.67
CA PRO A 317 -6.35 7.04 -25.33
C PRO A 317 -7.77 6.48 -25.15
N ILE A 318 -7.93 5.56 -24.20
CA ILE A 318 -9.26 5.07 -23.80
C ILE A 318 -9.94 5.97 -22.74
N TYR A 319 -9.18 6.89 -22.13
CA TYR A 319 -9.66 7.86 -21.15
C TYR A 319 -9.49 9.27 -21.69
N SER A 320 -10.55 10.08 -21.63
CA SER A 320 -10.58 11.43 -22.20
C SER A 320 -9.87 12.44 -21.32
N VAL A 321 -9.92 12.30 -19.99
CA VAL A 321 -9.25 13.23 -19.06
C VAL A 321 -7.77 13.47 -19.39
N PHE A 322 -7.03 12.42 -19.78
CA PHE A 322 -5.60 12.55 -20.09
C PHE A 322 -5.33 13.40 -21.33
N VAL A 323 -6.33 13.58 -22.20
CA VAL A 323 -6.26 14.51 -23.33
C VAL A 323 -6.48 15.95 -22.88
N MET A 324 -7.42 16.16 -21.95
CA MET A 324 -7.75 17.47 -21.41
C MET A 324 -6.53 18.13 -20.77
N LEU A 325 -5.66 17.38 -20.10
CA LEU A 325 -4.41 17.90 -19.51
C LEU A 325 -3.50 18.62 -20.50
N GLU A 326 -3.55 18.26 -21.78
CA GLU A 326 -2.78 18.90 -22.84
C GLU A 326 -3.26 20.33 -23.15
N ALA A 327 -4.46 20.71 -22.69
CA ALA A 327 -5.07 22.02 -22.91
C ALA A 327 -4.28 23.17 -22.27
N VAL A 328 -3.29 22.90 -21.43
CA VAL A 328 -2.31 23.91 -20.96
C VAL A 328 -1.70 24.70 -22.12
N ARG A 329 -1.51 24.08 -23.29
CA ARG A 329 -1.02 24.74 -24.51
C ARG A 329 -2.02 25.68 -25.18
N LEU A 330 -3.30 25.53 -24.86
CA LEU A 330 -4.39 26.33 -25.42
C LEU A 330 -4.71 27.56 -24.56
N VAL A 331 -4.19 27.65 -23.33
CA VAL A 331 -4.42 28.82 -22.48
C VAL A 331 -3.76 30.07 -23.08
N GLU A 332 -4.56 31.13 -23.21
CA GLU A 332 -4.15 32.41 -23.77
C GLU A 332 -3.30 33.22 -22.79
N GLY A 333 -2.57 34.22 -23.30
CA GLY A 333 -1.71 35.09 -22.48
C GLY A 333 -0.34 34.52 -22.15
N THR A 334 -0.03 33.30 -22.62
CA THR A 334 1.33 32.72 -22.56
C THR A 334 2.24 33.38 -23.62
N SER A 335 3.47 33.73 -23.26
CA SER A 335 4.40 34.45 -24.14
C SER A 335 4.75 33.58 -25.35
N PRO A 336 4.68 34.10 -26.59
CA PRO A 336 5.14 33.37 -27.76
C PRO A 336 6.65 33.15 -27.65
N GLY A 337 7.07 31.89 -27.73
CA GLY A 337 8.49 31.51 -27.63
C GLY A 337 8.78 30.32 -28.55
N PRO A 338 9.91 30.31 -29.25
CA PRO A 338 10.20 29.30 -30.28
C PRO A 338 10.43 27.89 -29.73
N ARG A 339 10.62 27.71 -28.41
CA ARG A 339 10.75 26.42 -27.73
C ARG A 339 10.17 26.49 -26.32
N LYS A 340 8.98 25.91 -26.16
CA LYS A 340 8.33 25.79 -24.84
C LYS A 340 8.93 24.62 -24.06
N THR A 341 8.99 24.74 -22.74
CA THR A 341 9.43 23.69 -21.82
C THR A 341 8.26 23.17 -21.00
N ALA A 342 8.25 21.87 -20.70
CA ALA A 342 7.23 21.25 -19.86
C ALA A 342 7.79 20.30 -18.83
N LEU A 343 7.14 20.23 -17.66
CA LEU A 343 7.35 19.21 -16.65
C LEU A 343 6.09 18.36 -16.53
N ASN A 344 6.19 17.06 -16.75
CA ASN A 344 5.10 16.10 -16.57
C ASN A 344 5.40 15.22 -15.35
N ILE A 345 4.61 15.34 -14.30
CA ILE A 345 4.76 14.60 -13.05
C ILE A 345 3.78 13.43 -13.05
N GLY A 346 4.32 12.21 -13.00
CA GLY A 346 3.63 10.98 -13.40
C GLY A 346 3.77 10.72 -14.90
N LEU A 347 3.63 9.47 -15.34
CA LEU A 347 3.70 9.10 -16.76
C LEU A 347 2.50 8.25 -17.22
N GLY A 348 2.16 7.19 -16.49
CA GLY A 348 1.18 6.20 -16.93
C GLY A 348 1.52 5.63 -18.31
N VAL A 349 0.57 5.67 -19.25
CA VAL A 349 0.81 5.29 -20.67
C VAL A 349 1.37 6.42 -21.54
N GLY A 350 1.62 7.60 -20.98
CA GLY A 350 2.27 8.71 -21.67
C GLY A 350 1.38 9.56 -22.60
N THR A 351 0.06 9.56 -22.41
CA THR A 351 -0.91 10.25 -23.30
C THR A 351 -0.63 11.74 -23.48
N ALA A 352 -0.59 12.51 -22.39
CA ALA A 352 -0.34 13.95 -22.42
C ALA A 352 1.11 14.30 -22.82
N PRO A 353 2.16 13.71 -22.19
CA PRO A 353 3.53 14.08 -22.55
C PRO A 353 3.91 13.68 -23.99
N SER A 354 3.35 12.60 -24.55
CA SER A 354 3.54 12.26 -25.97
C SER A 354 3.10 13.40 -26.87
N ALA A 355 1.95 14.02 -26.59
CA ALA A 355 1.45 15.10 -27.41
C ALA A 355 2.24 16.39 -27.26
N LEU A 356 2.66 16.74 -26.03
CA LEU A 356 3.58 17.86 -25.82
C LEU A 356 4.86 17.71 -26.65
N ILE A 357 5.48 16.52 -26.61
CA ILE A 357 6.68 16.21 -27.41
C ILE A 357 6.40 16.32 -28.91
N GLN A 358 5.26 15.81 -29.39
CA GLN A 358 4.86 15.93 -30.81
C GLN A 358 4.59 17.37 -31.24
N HIS A 359 4.24 18.25 -30.31
CA HIS A 359 4.14 19.69 -30.51
C HIS A 359 5.48 20.44 -30.43
N GLY A 360 6.59 19.72 -30.25
CA GLY A 360 7.93 20.31 -30.14
C GLY A 360 8.21 20.98 -28.80
N VAL A 361 7.41 20.67 -27.76
CA VAL A 361 7.67 21.11 -26.40
C VAL A 361 8.80 20.23 -25.82
N ASN A 362 9.79 20.87 -25.22
CA ASN A 362 10.86 20.16 -24.50
C ASN A 362 10.31 19.67 -23.16
N THR A 363 9.86 18.41 -23.13
CA THR A 363 9.18 17.82 -21.98
C THR A 363 10.12 16.97 -21.15
N THR A 364 10.21 17.29 -19.86
CA THR A 364 10.81 16.46 -18.82
C THR A 364 9.71 15.65 -18.13
N VAL A 365 9.87 14.33 -18.04
CA VAL A 365 8.95 13.45 -17.31
C VAL A 365 9.55 13.03 -15.97
N MET A 366 8.82 13.19 -14.88
CA MET A 366 9.15 12.61 -13.58
C MET A 366 8.24 11.41 -13.33
N GLU A 367 8.81 10.20 -13.31
CA GLU A 367 8.08 8.97 -13.04
C GLU A 367 8.72 8.26 -11.84
N LEU A 368 7.91 7.80 -10.89
CA LEU A 368 8.41 7.10 -9.72
C LEU A 368 8.85 5.69 -10.11
N ASP A 369 8.01 4.98 -10.86
CA ASP A 369 8.17 3.56 -11.12
C ASP A 369 8.92 3.27 -12.44
N PRO A 370 10.10 2.63 -12.38
CA PRO A 370 10.88 2.33 -13.58
C PRO A 370 10.15 1.37 -14.54
N VAL A 371 9.27 0.49 -14.05
CA VAL A 371 8.51 -0.44 -14.89
C VAL A 371 7.40 0.27 -15.65
N VAL A 372 6.76 1.28 -15.06
CA VAL A 372 5.76 2.10 -15.75
C VAL A 372 6.40 2.81 -16.94
N HIS A 373 7.58 3.39 -16.76
CA HIS A 373 8.35 4.00 -17.86
C HIS A 373 8.75 2.98 -18.94
N ASP A 374 9.34 1.85 -18.55
CA ASP A 374 9.71 0.76 -19.47
C ASP A 374 8.50 0.32 -20.32
N PHE A 375 7.35 0.11 -19.68
CA PHE A 375 6.15 -0.33 -20.38
C PHE A 375 5.51 0.76 -21.23
N ALA A 376 5.53 2.04 -20.82
CA ALA A 376 5.05 3.15 -21.63
C ALA A 376 5.81 3.21 -22.98
N VAL A 377 7.13 3.11 -22.92
CA VAL A 377 8.00 3.09 -24.10
C VAL A 377 7.77 1.83 -24.95
N LYS A 378 7.75 0.66 -24.31
CA LYS A 378 7.68 -0.63 -25.02
C LYS A 378 6.31 -0.93 -25.62
N TYR A 379 5.24 -0.54 -24.93
CA TYR A 379 3.87 -0.96 -25.24
C TYR A 379 2.89 0.17 -25.54
N PHE A 380 3.24 1.43 -25.35
CA PHE A 380 2.29 2.53 -25.54
C PHE A 380 2.80 3.62 -26.48
N ASN A 381 3.81 3.29 -27.31
CA ASN A 381 4.36 4.20 -28.32
C ASN A 381 4.84 5.53 -27.72
N PHE A 382 5.19 5.54 -26.43
CA PHE A 382 5.79 6.70 -25.80
C PHE A 382 7.16 6.95 -26.45
N PRO A 383 7.50 8.20 -26.81
CA PRO A 383 8.77 8.49 -27.48
C PRO A 383 9.98 7.95 -26.70
N HIS A 384 11.04 7.54 -27.40
CA HIS A 384 12.31 7.12 -26.76
C HIS A 384 13.24 8.29 -26.44
N ASN A 385 13.09 9.41 -27.16
CA ASN A 385 13.98 10.55 -27.08
C ASN A 385 13.28 11.70 -26.33
N HIS A 386 13.30 11.63 -25.00
CA HIS A 386 12.76 12.63 -24.08
C HIS A 386 13.60 12.68 -22.81
N THR A 387 13.51 13.81 -22.11
CA THR A 387 14.16 13.96 -20.81
C THR A 387 13.29 13.30 -19.74
N TYR A 388 13.87 12.49 -18.86
CA TYR A 388 13.13 11.91 -17.76
C TYR A 388 13.97 11.78 -16.49
N TYR A 389 13.29 11.78 -15.35
CA TYR A 389 13.82 11.51 -14.02
C TYR A 389 13.02 10.35 -13.42
N LEU A 390 13.72 9.26 -13.09
CA LEU A 390 13.12 8.14 -12.36
C LEU A 390 13.37 8.32 -10.87
N GLY A 391 12.33 8.67 -10.13
CA GLY A 391 12.44 8.89 -8.69
C GLY A 391 11.29 9.71 -8.09
N ASP A 392 11.42 9.98 -6.79
CA ASP A 392 10.41 10.69 -6.03
C ASP A 392 10.32 12.18 -6.42
N ALA A 393 9.18 12.57 -6.98
CA ALA A 393 8.88 13.95 -7.35
C ALA A 393 8.77 14.87 -6.13
N VAL A 394 8.28 14.37 -4.98
CA VAL A 394 8.21 15.17 -3.74
C VAL A 394 9.61 15.61 -3.34
N HIS A 395 10.56 14.67 -3.30
CA HIS A 395 11.96 14.99 -3.03
C HIS A 395 12.51 15.97 -4.08
N ALA A 396 12.42 15.65 -5.37
CA ALA A 396 12.99 16.46 -6.44
C ALA A 396 12.49 17.92 -6.40
N VAL A 397 11.17 18.12 -6.30
CA VAL A 397 10.54 19.45 -6.30
C VAL A 397 10.82 20.23 -5.01
N THR A 398 10.79 19.57 -3.84
CA THR A 398 11.02 20.27 -2.57
C THR A 398 12.49 20.60 -2.30
N THR A 399 13.43 19.92 -2.99
CA THR A 399 14.86 20.25 -2.95
C THR A 399 15.33 21.18 -4.06
N ALA A 400 14.47 21.45 -5.04
CA ALA A 400 14.78 22.38 -6.12
C ALA A 400 15.06 23.78 -5.55
N ASN A 401 16.06 24.46 -6.10
CA ASN A 401 16.52 25.75 -5.59
C ASN A 401 16.23 26.89 -6.58
N SER A 402 16.58 28.12 -6.20
CA SER A 402 16.29 29.32 -7.00
C SER A 402 16.92 29.35 -8.39
N THR A 403 17.95 28.54 -8.66
CA THR A 403 18.55 28.41 -10.00
C THR A 403 17.66 27.65 -10.98
N GLU A 404 16.68 26.89 -10.48
CA GLU A 404 15.71 26.14 -11.29
C GLU A 404 14.35 26.88 -11.38
N ALA A 405 14.24 28.07 -10.78
CA ALA A 405 13.01 28.86 -10.85
C ALA A 405 12.67 29.26 -12.29
N ASP A 406 11.37 29.38 -12.56
CA ASP A 406 10.85 29.79 -13.88
C ASP A 406 11.36 28.91 -15.05
N SER A 407 11.56 27.61 -14.80
CA SER A 407 12.08 26.66 -15.79
C SER A 407 11.03 26.17 -16.80
N TYR A 408 9.75 26.14 -16.43
CA TYR A 408 8.71 25.47 -17.22
C TYR A 408 7.58 26.40 -17.65
N ASP A 409 7.25 26.37 -18.95
CA ASP A 409 6.05 27.03 -19.48
C ASP A 409 4.78 26.24 -19.11
N TYR A 410 4.88 24.92 -19.09
CA TYR A 410 3.77 24.02 -18.77
C TYR A 410 4.16 23.06 -17.65
N ILE A 411 3.27 22.85 -16.69
CA ILE A 411 3.39 21.74 -15.75
C ILE A 411 2.12 20.90 -15.86
N ILE A 412 2.28 19.59 -16.00
CA ILE A 412 1.18 18.62 -15.89
C ILE A 412 1.45 17.80 -14.64
N HIS A 413 0.52 17.82 -13.70
CA HIS A 413 0.54 17.04 -12.48
C HIS A 413 -0.56 15.98 -12.55
N ASP A 414 -0.19 14.76 -12.93
CA ASP A 414 -1.11 13.64 -13.15
C ASP A 414 -0.52 12.38 -12.51
N VAL A 415 -0.76 12.24 -11.21
CA VAL A 415 -0.15 11.21 -10.37
C VAL A 415 -1.23 10.32 -9.80
N PHE A 416 -1.10 9.02 -10.02
CA PHE A 416 -2.05 8.05 -9.49
C PHE A 416 -1.35 6.72 -9.23
N THR A 417 -1.55 6.14 -8.05
CA THR A 417 -0.92 4.85 -7.69
C THR A 417 -1.94 3.93 -7.03
N GLY A 418 -2.18 2.75 -7.62
CA GLY A 418 -2.81 1.62 -6.93
C GLY A 418 -4.19 1.84 -6.27
N GLY A 419 -4.87 2.96 -6.55
CA GLY A 419 -6.23 3.26 -6.06
C GLY A 419 -6.43 4.63 -5.40
N ALA A 420 -5.39 5.44 -5.22
CA ALA A 420 -5.52 6.85 -4.85
C ALA A 420 -4.27 7.65 -5.24
N GLU A 421 -4.36 8.98 -5.16
CA GLU A 421 -3.25 9.89 -5.34
C GLU A 421 -2.38 10.00 -4.07
N PRO A 422 -1.04 10.02 -4.17
CA PRO A 422 -0.19 10.21 -3.00
C PRO A 422 -0.38 11.59 -2.35
N VAL A 423 -0.74 11.60 -1.06
CA VAL A 423 -1.08 12.82 -0.29
C VAL A 423 0.00 13.91 -0.34
N GLU A 424 1.28 13.51 -0.24
CA GLU A 424 2.40 14.45 -0.18
C GLU A 424 2.52 15.34 -1.44
N LEU A 425 1.98 14.87 -2.57
CA LEU A 425 1.95 15.58 -3.85
C LEU A 425 0.87 16.68 -3.93
N PHE A 426 0.02 16.81 -2.92
CA PHE A 426 -0.99 17.87 -2.84
C PHE A 426 -0.74 18.86 -1.70
N THR A 427 0.39 18.74 -1.00
CA THR A 427 0.75 19.65 0.09
C THR A 427 1.09 21.05 -0.41
N VAL A 428 0.85 22.07 0.42
CA VAL A 428 1.26 23.46 0.13
C VAL A 428 2.75 23.52 -0.21
N GLU A 429 3.61 22.78 0.50
CA GLU A 429 5.05 22.78 0.30
C GLU A 429 5.45 22.25 -1.09
N PHE A 430 4.85 21.14 -1.53
CA PHE A 430 5.10 20.59 -2.85
C PHE A 430 4.55 21.51 -3.96
N LEU A 431 3.30 21.98 -3.82
CA LEU A 431 2.68 22.87 -4.80
C LEU A 431 3.41 24.21 -4.90
N SER A 432 3.96 24.72 -3.80
CA SER A 432 4.80 25.93 -3.79
C SER A 432 6.11 25.73 -4.56
N GLY A 433 6.68 24.52 -4.51
CA GLY A 433 7.81 24.14 -5.36
C GLY A 433 7.42 24.16 -6.84
N LEU A 434 6.25 23.61 -7.20
CA LEU A 434 5.74 23.70 -8.59
C LEU A 434 5.51 25.15 -9.02
N HIS A 435 4.94 25.99 -8.15
CA HIS A 435 4.76 27.41 -8.40
C HIS A 435 6.10 28.14 -8.63
N MET A 436 7.15 27.76 -7.90
CA MET A 436 8.51 28.29 -8.10
C MET A 436 9.10 27.88 -9.46
N LEU A 437 8.95 26.61 -9.83
CA LEU A 437 9.42 26.06 -11.11
C LEU A 437 8.64 26.59 -12.33
N LEU A 438 7.38 26.97 -12.15
CA LEU A 438 6.51 27.51 -13.21
C LEU A 438 6.95 28.92 -13.60
N LYS A 439 7.00 29.22 -14.91
CA LYS A 439 7.26 30.58 -15.42
C LYS A 439 6.19 31.59 -15.02
N PRO A 440 6.49 32.90 -15.05
CA PRO A 440 5.52 33.96 -14.70
C PRO A 440 4.18 33.93 -15.45
N ASP A 441 4.22 33.50 -16.70
CA ASP A 441 3.11 33.32 -17.63
C ASP A 441 2.83 31.84 -17.91
N GLY A 442 3.42 30.94 -17.11
CA GLY A 442 3.24 29.50 -17.24
C GLY A 442 1.88 29.03 -16.71
N VAL A 443 1.49 27.86 -17.18
CA VAL A 443 0.20 27.22 -16.85
C VAL A 443 0.47 25.84 -16.27
N ILE A 444 -0.23 25.50 -15.20
CA ILE A 444 -0.24 24.16 -14.63
C ILE A 444 -1.62 23.53 -14.81
N ALA A 445 -1.65 22.26 -15.21
CA ALA A 445 -2.81 21.38 -15.08
C ALA A 445 -2.57 20.37 -13.96
N ILE A 446 -3.51 20.27 -13.01
CA ILE A 446 -3.48 19.29 -11.92
C ILE A 446 -4.71 18.39 -12.06
N ASN A 447 -4.49 17.09 -12.19
CA ASN A 447 -5.55 16.09 -12.14
C ASN A 447 -5.78 15.64 -10.69
N TYR A 448 -7.04 15.51 -10.30
CA TYR A 448 -7.45 14.90 -9.04
C TYR A 448 -8.75 14.13 -9.23
N ALA A 449 -8.77 12.84 -8.91
CA ALA A 449 -9.94 11.99 -8.98
C ALA A 449 -10.60 11.87 -7.61
N GLY A 450 -11.88 12.23 -7.53
CA GLY A 450 -12.60 12.16 -6.27
C GLY A 450 -14.07 12.46 -6.41
N ASP A 451 -14.79 12.29 -5.30
CA ASP A 451 -16.19 12.69 -5.17
C ASP A 451 -16.26 14.16 -4.72
N LEU A 452 -16.94 15.02 -5.49
CA LEU A 452 -17.08 16.45 -5.19
C LEU A 452 -17.78 16.68 -3.84
N ALA A 453 -18.71 15.80 -3.44
CA ALA A 453 -19.44 15.94 -2.19
C ALA A 453 -18.58 15.69 -0.94
N MET A 454 -17.38 15.12 -1.13
CA MET A 454 -16.51 14.76 -0.02
C MET A 454 -15.69 15.97 0.46
N PRO A 455 -15.52 16.17 1.79
CA PRO A 455 -14.73 17.29 2.34
C PRO A 455 -13.29 17.36 1.79
N VAL A 456 -12.76 16.21 1.40
CA VAL A 456 -11.44 16.06 0.81
C VAL A 456 -11.25 16.84 -0.49
N SER A 457 -12.27 16.89 -1.35
CA SER A 457 -12.20 17.61 -2.63
C SER A 457 -12.12 19.12 -2.38
N SER A 458 -12.84 19.61 -1.38
CA SER A 458 -12.74 21.00 -0.91
C SER A 458 -11.37 21.30 -0.26
N LEU A 459 -10.80 20.37 0.51
CA LEU A 459 -9.44 20.52 1.05
C LEU A 459 -8.38 20.63 -0.05
N ILE A 460 -8.47 19.79 -1.10
CA ILE A 460 -7.57 19.85 -2.26
C ILE A 460 -7.75 21.18 -3.00
N TYR A 461 -9.00 21.58 -3.27
CA TYR A 461 -9.31 22.87 -3.88
C TYR A 461 -8.69 24.05 -3.11
N ARG A 462 -8.91 24.12 -1.79
CA ARG A 462 -8.34 25.18 -0.92
C ARG A 462 -6.81 25.16 -0.95
N THR A 463 -6.20 23.98 -0.96
CA THR A 463 -4.75 23.86 -0.94
C THR A 463 -4.14 24.36 -2.26
N ILE A 464 -4.69 23.96 -3.41
CA ILE A 464 -4.25 24.43 -4.73
C ILE A 464 -4.43 25.95 -4.86
N THR A 465 -5.61 26.46 -4.52
CA THR A 465 -5.93 27.90 -4.64
C THR A 465 -5.22 28.78 -3.61
N SER A 466 -4.68 28.21 -2.51
CA SER A 466 -3.79 28.93 -1.59
C SER A 466 -2.41 29.22 -2.17
N VAL A 467 -1.99 28.45 -3.18
CA VAL A 467 -0.68 28.57 -3.84
C VAL A 467 -0.80 29.29 -5.18
N PHE A 468 -1.81 28.94 -5.98
CA PHE A 468 -2.04 29.53 -7.30
C PHE A 468 -3.21 30.52 -7.27
N PRO A 469 -2.99 31.80 -7.59
CA PRO A 469 -3.99 32.86 -7.41
C PRO A 469 -5.14 32.84 -8.43
N SER A 470 -5.02 32.10 -9.53
CA SER A 470 -6.07 31.98 -10.54
C SER A 470 -6.16 30.54 -11.00
N CYS A 471 -7.33 29.94 -10.83
CA CYS A 471 -7.62 28.57 -11.21
C CYS A 471 -9.03 28.46 -11.81
N ARG A 472 -9.20 27.54 -12.76
CA ARG A 472 -10.50 27.05 -13.25
C ARG A 472 -10.50 25.53 -13.17
N VAL A 473 -11.62 24.93 -12.78
CA VAL A 473 -11.74 23.49 -12.54
C VAL A 473 -12.73 22.89 -13.52
N PHE A 474 -12.37 21.79 -14.16
CA PHE A 474 -13.22 21.10 -15.11
C PHE A 474 -13.35 19.63 -14.77
N ARG A 475 -14.53 19.05 -15.03
CA ARG A 475 -14.79 17.62 -14.88
C ARG A 475 -14.74 16.91 -16.23
N GLU A 476 -14.43 15.61 -16.19
CA GLU A 476 -14.31 14.76 -17.38
C GLU A 476 -15.65 14.62 -18.13
N ASP A 477 -16.73 14.41 -17.38
CA ASP A 477 -18.08 14.22 -17.92
C ASP A 477 -19.06 15.29 -17.42
N GLU A 478 -20.17 15.47 -18.12
CA GLU A 478 -21.28 16.33 -17.68
C GLU A 478 -21.75 15.96 -16.27
N ALA A 479 -22.12 16.97 -15.48
CA ALA A 479 -22.60 16.76 -14.12
C ALA A 479 -23.83 15.83 -14.11
N PRO A 480 -23.86 14.79 -13.25
CA PRO A 480 -25.01 13.92 -13.17
C PRO A 480 -26.23 14.72 -12.71
N THR A 481 -27.42 14.34 -13.19
CA THR A 481 -28.66 14.92 -12.71
C THR A 481 -28.75 14.77 -11.19
N PRO A 482 -29.18 15.80 -10.42
CA PRO A 482 -29.27 15.71 -8.97
C PRO A 482 -30.05 14.46 -8.53
N GLY A 483 -29.43 13.64 -7.68
CA GLY A 483 -30.01 12.38 -7.16
C GLY A 483 -29.91 11.17 -8.09
N ALA A 484 -29.33 11.28 -9.29
CA ALA A 484 -29.20 10.15 -10.23
C ALA A 484 -28.08 9.17 -9.84
N LYS A 485 -27.03 9.65 -9.17
CA LYS A 485 -25.93 8.83 -8.65
C LYS A 485 -25.79 9.06 -7.16
N ALA A 486 -25.53 8.00 -6.40
CA ALA A 486 -25.23 8.08 -4.98
C ALA A 486 -23.84 8.65 -4.68
N VAL A 487 -22.91 8.55 -5.64
CA VAL A 487 -21.51 9.00 -5.56
C VAL A 487 -21.17 9.66 -6.91
N ASP A 488 -20.64 10.88 -6.88
CA ASP A 488 -20.20 11.61 -8.08
C ASP A 488 -18.67 11.61 -8.20
N PHE A 489 -18.11 10.40 -8.34
CA PHE A 489 -16.66 10.22 -8.53
C PHE A 489 -16.27 10.60 -9.97
N THR A 490 -15.45 11.63 -10.12
CA THR A 490 -14.96 12.13 -11.41
C THR A 490 -13.52 12.57 -11.31
N ASN A 491 -12.81 12.58 -12.44
CA ASN A 491 -11.59 13.35 -12.56
C ASN A 491 -11.93 14.85 -12.61
N MET A 492 -11.17 15.65 -11.86
CA MET A 492 -11.21 17.11 -11.81
C MET A 492 -9.86 17.66 -12.26
N VAL A 493 -9.85 18.44 -13.34
CA VAL A 493 -8.65 19.07 -13.88
C VAL A 493 -8.65 20.55 -13.52
N PHE A 494 -7.69 20.94 -12.70
CA PHE A 494 -7.43 22.33 -12.32
C PHE A 494 -6.44 22.93 -13.30
N PHE A 495 -6.85 23.94 -14.05
CA PHE A 495 -5.94 24.80 -14.80
C PHE A 495 -5.66 26.03 -13.96
N CYS A 496 -4.39 26.25 -13.61
CA CYS A 496 -3.99 27.39 -12.80
C CYS A 496 -2.82 28.17 -13.41
N THR A 497 -2.71 29.44 -13.06
CA THR A 497 -1.60 30.33 -13.46
C THR A 497 -0.84 30.85 -12.25
N LYS A 498 0.44 31.15 -12.44
CA LYS A 498 1.32 31.70 -11.39
C LYS A 498 0.89 33.08 -10.90
N ARG A 499 0.38 33.91 -11.81
CA ARG A 499 -0.09 35.27 -11.54
C ARG A 499 -1.59 35.37 -11.73
N GLN A 500 -2.19 36.39 -11.13
CA GLN A 500 -3.59 36.71 -11.34
C GLN A 500 -3.84 36.99 -12.83
N ALA A 501 -4.57 36.10 -13.49
CA ALA A 501 -4.88 36.20 -14.92
C ALA A 501 -6.20 35.48 -15.22
N ALA A 502 -6.92 35.97 -16.22
CA ALA A 502 -8.08 35.25 -16.74
C ALA A 502 -7.61 34.02 -17.52
N ILE A 503 -8.14 32.85 -17.20
CA ILE A 503 -7.81 31.60 -17.89
C ILE A 503 -8.85 31.40 -18.98
N THR A 504 -8.47 31.69 -20.23
CA THR A 504 -9.26 31.43 -21.44
C THR A 504 -8.50 30.49 -22.36
N PHE A 505 -9.23 29.63 -23.07
CA PHE A 505 -8.64 28.69 -24.02
C PHE A 505 -8.88 29.20 -25.44
N ARG A 506 -7.81 29.35 -26.23
CA ARG A 506 -7.93 29.65 -27.65
C ARG A 506 -8.64 28.49 -28.36
N LYS A 507 -9.32 28.80 -29.46
CA LYS A 507 -9.89 27.76 -30.31
C LYS A 507 -8.76 26.88 -30.88
N PRO A 508 -8.86 25.53 -30.77
CA PRO A 508 -7.86 24.64 -31.33
C PRO A 508 -7.88 24.69 -32.86
N VAL A 509 -6.72 24.51 -33.47
CA VAL A 509 -6.57 24.36 -34.93
C VAL A 509 -6.27 22.91 -35.27
N THR A 510 -6.36 22.54 -36.55
CA THR A 510 -6.14 21.15 -37.01
C THR A 510 -4.83 20.53 -36.51
N ALA A 511 -3.77 21.35 -36.39
CA ALA A 511 -2.48 20.91 -35.89
C ALA A 511 -2.54 20.45 -34.42
N ASP A 512 -3.37 21.08 -33.58
CA ASP A 512 -3.52 20.74 -32.14
C ASP A 512 -4.09 19.34 -31.92
N PHE A 513 -4.80 18.79 -32.90
CA PHE A 513 -5.43 17.48 -32.75
C PHE A 513 -4.49 16.31 -33.05
N LEU A 514 -3.34 16.55 -33.70
CA LEU A 514 -2.36 15.50 -34.05
C LEU A 514 -2.96 14.30 -34.83
N GLY A 515 -4.07 14.54 -35.53
CA GLY A 515 -4.86 13.52 -36.22
C GLY A 515 -5.70 12.60 -35.31
N SER A 516 -5.76 12.87 -34.00
CA SER A 516 -6.48 12.08 -33.00
C SER A 516 -7.94 12.52 -32.86
N GLY A 517 -8.85 11.55 -32.91
CA GLY A 517 -10.28 11.78 -32.71
C GLY A 517 -10.61 12.16 -31.26
N ALA A 518 -9.95 11.53 -30.28
CA ALA A 518 -10.13 11.88 -28.86
C ALA A 518 -9.75 13.34 -28.58
N ARG A 519 -8.71 13.87 -29.25
CA ARG A 519 -8.32 15.29 -29.15
C ARG A 519 -9.32 16.23 -29.82
N GLN A 520 -10.00 15.80 -30.88
CA GLN A 520 -11.04 16.62 -31.49
C GLN A 520 -12.22 16.85 -30.55
N GLU A 521 -12.56 15.83 -29.75
CA GLU A 521 -13.69 15.87 -28.84
C GLU A 521 -13.33 16.47 -27.46
N PHE A 522 -12.23 16.03 -26.86
CA PHE A 522 -11.97 16.22 -25.42
C PHE A 522 -10.79 17.14 -25.10
N LEU A 523 -10.08 17.70 -26.09
CA LEU A 523 -8.92 18.57 -25.83
C LEU A 523 -9.32 19.89 -25.17
N VAL A 524 -10.46 20.46 -25.53
CA VAL A 524 -10.93 21.72 -24.92
C VAL A 524 -11.83 21.37 -23.73
N PRO A 525 -11.50 21.82 -22.50
CA PRO A 525 -12.36 21.59 -21.34
C PRO A 525 -13.74 22.23 -21.54
N GLN A 526 -14.81 21.47 -21.34
CA GLN A 526 -16.18 21.93 -21.57
C GLN A 526 -16.99 22.05 -20.27
N HIS A 527 -16.85 21.08 -19.37
CA HIS A 527 -17.68 20.97 -18.16
C HIS A 527 -16.99 21.65 -16.98
N GLU A 528 -17.15 22.96 -16.86
CA GLU A 528 -16.58 23.74 -15.74
C GLU A 528 -17.36 23.48 -14.44
N ILE A 529 -16.62 23.29 -13.34
CA ILE A 529 -17.15 23.18 -11.98
C ILE A 529 -17.10 24.57 -11.34
N SER A 530 -18.22 25.01 -10.76
CA SER A 530 -18.25 26.31 -10.09
C SER A 530 -17.40 26.30 -8.81
N PRO A 531 -16.61 27.36 -8.54
CA PRO A 531 -15.93 27.54 -7.25
C PRO A 531 -16.84 27.45 -6.02
N ASP A 532 -18.15 27.68 -6.18
CA ASP A 532 -19.14 27.62 -5.10
C ASP A 532 -19.55 26.18 -4.75
N GLU A 533 -19.16 25.19 -5.55
CA GLU A 533 -19.34 23.77 -5.21
C GLU A 533 -18.32 23.29 -4.17
N PHE A 534 -17.25 24.06 -3.94
CA PHE A 534 -16.22 23.75 -2.95
C PHE A 534 -16.40 24.61 -1.69
N ASP A 535 -16.17 24.00 -0.53
CA ASP A 535 -15.99 24.73 0.71
C ASP A 535 -14.66 25.48 0.70
N LYS A 536 -14.74 26.82 0.67
CA LYS A 536 -13.61 27.73 0.57
C LYS A 536 -13.00 28.08 1.93
N GLU A 537 -13.62 27.72 3.04
CA GLU A 537 -13.15 28.03 4.38
C GLU A 537 -12.44 26.83 5.03
N GLY A 538 -11.50 27.10 5.94
CA GLY A 538 -10.83 26.07 6.72
C GLY A 538 -9.36 25.85 6.37
N ALA A 539 -8.82 24.73 6.84
CA ALA A 539 -7.39 24.42 6.72
C ALA A 539 -6.99 24.01 5.29
N VAL A 540 -5.70 24.16 5.02
CA VAL A 540 -5.00 23.66 3.82
C VAL A 540 -4.09 22.51 4.21
N LEU A 541 -3.83 21.63 3.25
CA LEU A 541 -3.01 20.44 3.48
C LEU A 541 -1.52 20.81 3.53
N ARG A 542 -0.86 20.50 4.65
CA ARG A 542 0.57 20.74 4.86
C ARG A 542 1.31 19.44 5.14
N ARG A 543 2.60 19.41 4.81
CA ARG A 543 3.49 18.29 5.14
C ARG A 543 3.40 17.94 6.64
N GLY A 544 3.18 16.66 6.94
CA GLY A 544 3.02 16.16 8.31
C GLY A 544 1.64 16.36 8.93
N GLN A 545 0.71 17.04 8.25
CA GLN A 545 -0.69 17.22 8.65
C GLN A 545 -1.65 16.50 7.68
N THR A 546 -1.32 15.25 7.33
CA THR A 546 -1.95 14.48 6.24
C THR A 546 -3.08 13.55 6.70
N LYS A 547 -3.23 13.32 8.01
CA LYS A 547 -4.11 12.30 8.58
C LYS A 547 -5.57 12.41 8.16
N GLU A 548 -6.07 13.64 8.01
CA GLU A 548 -7.46 13.86 7.61
C GLU A 548 -7.70 13.42 6.16
N LEU A 549 -6.78 13.79 5.26
CA LEU A 549 -6.82 13.37 3.87
C LEU A 549 -6.68 11.84 3.74
N GLU A 550 -5.75 11.22 4.47
CA GLU A 550 -5.58 9.75 4.48
C GLU A 550 -6.87 9.01 4.87
N LYS A 551 -7.62 9.55 5.85
CA LYS A 551 -8.91 8.99 6.27
C LYS A 551 -9.94 9.04 5.13
N TRP A 552 -10.04 10.16 4.42
CA TRP A 552 -11.00 10.31 3.34
C TRP A 552 -10.58 9.56 2.07
N GLN A 553 -9.27 9.49 1.77
CA GLN A 553 -8.73 8.64 0.71
C GLN A 553 -9.07 7.16 0.91
N SER A 554 -9.10 6.71 2.17
CA SER A 554 -9.54 5.34 2.47
C SER A 554 -10.97 5.08 2.00
N GLN A 555 -11.88 6.04 2.17
CA GLN A 555 -13.25 5.94 1.66
C GLN A 555 -13.32 6.09 0.15
N SER A 556 -12.58 7.05 -0.42
CA SER A 556 -12.48 7.27 -1.86
C SER A 556 -11.98 6.01 -2.60
N SER A 557 -10.97 5.33 -2.05
CA SER A 557 -10.37 4.12 -2.62
C SER A 557 -11.33 2.92 -2.67
N LEU A 558 -12.33 2.85 -1.78
CA LEU A 558 -13.40 1.86 -1.84
C LEU A 558 -14.35 2.13 -3.02
N GLY A 559 -14.66 3.41 -3.26
CA GLY A 559 -15.40 3.85 -4.44
C GLY A 559 -14.64 3.53 -5.72
N HIS A 560 -13.36 3.88 -5.79
CA HIS A 560 -12.47 3.56 -6.92
C HIS A 560 -12.43 2.07 -7.23
N TRP A 561 -12.25 1.22 -6.21
CA TRP A 561 -12.28 -0.24 -6.38
C TRP A 561 -13.58 -0.70 -7.05
N THR A 562 -14.72 -0.17 -6.59
CA THR A 562 -16.05 -0.48 -7.16
C THR A 562 -16.14 -0.06 -8.63
N VAL A 563 -15.63 1.13 -8.99
CA VAL A 563 -15.60 1.59 -10.38
C VAL A 563 -14.72 0.68 -11.24
N MET A 564 -13.53 0.30 -10.78
CA MET A 564 -12.61 -0.56 -11.54
C MET A 564 -13.20 -1.94 -11.87
N ARG A 565 -14.05 -2.50 -10.99
CA ARG A 565 -14.81 -3.73 -11.27
C ARG A 565 -15.85 -3.58 -12.38
N THR A 566 -16.24 -2.36 -12.75
CA THR A 566 -17.12 -2.11 -13.91
C THR A 566 -16.34 -1.93 -15.22
N VAL A 567 -15.05 -1.58 -15.14
CA VAL A 567 -14.21 -1.30 -16.31
C VAL A 567 -13.66 -2.57 -16.94
N LEU A 568 -13.08 -3.46 -16.11
CA LEU A 568 -12.56 -4.77 -16.55
C LEU A 568 -13.33 -5.90 -15.87
N PRO A 569 -13.52 -7.05 -16.54
CA PRO A 569 -14.16 -8.21 -15.94
C PRO A 569 -13.46 -8.67 -14.66
N ASP A 570 -14.25 -9.17 -13.71
CA ASP A 570 -13.81 -9.73 -12.43
C ASP A 570 -12.59 -10.65 -12.56
N VAL A 571 -12.63 -11.60 -13.51
CA VAL A 571 -11.57 -12.57 -13.78
C VAL A 571 -10.20 -11.93 -14.04
N ILE A 572 -10.15 -10.72 -14.62
CA ILE A 572 -8.90 -10.02 -14.90
C ILE A 572 -8.24 -9.53 -13.61
N TRP A 573 -9.04 -9.09 -12.64
CA TRP A 573 -8.53 -8.69 -11.33
C TRP A 573 -8.14 -9.90 -10.47
N GLU A 574 -8.96 -10.96 -10.54
CA GLU A 574 -8.77 -12.17 -9.75
C GLU A 574 -7.58 -13.02 -10.21
N ASN A 575 -7.18 -12.88 -11.48
CA ASN A 575 -6.05 -13.57 -12.07
C ASN A 575 -5.00 -12.55 -12.53
N TRP A 576 -3.95 -12.40 -11.74
CA TRP A 576 -2.86 -11.46 -11.96
C TRP A 576 -1.51 -12.16 -12.00
#